data_AF-A0A967Z0T0-F1
#
_entry.id   AF-A0A967Z0T0-F1
#
_cell.length_a   1.000
_cell.length_b   1.000
_cell.length_c   1.000
_cell.angle_alpha   90.00
_cell.angle_beta   90.00
_cell.angle_gamma   90.00
#
_symmetry.space_group_name_H-M   'P 1'
#
loop_
_entity.id
_entity.type
_entity.pdbx_description
1 polymer ?
#
loop_
_entity_poly.entity_id
_entity_poly.type
_entity_poly.pdbx_seq_one_letter_code
_entity_poly.pdbx_strand_id
1 'polypeptide(L)' 'PVKTYPEPCYVMEAPASLILAGDAFGGPRVEGAALSGLAAAEKLIGY' A
#
# COMPACT_ATOMS: atom_id res chain seq x y z
N PRO A 1 -1.92 -6.27 12.00
CA PRO A 1 -0.44 -6.27 12.17
C PRO A 1 -0.05 -5.73 13.55
N VAL A 2 1.03 -6.26 14.13
CA VAL A 2 1.63 -5.70 15.36
C VAL A 2 2.67 -4.61 15.02
N LYS A 3 3.28 -4.70 13.83
CA LYS A 3 4.15 -3.67 13.24
C LYS A 3 3.79 -3.54 11.76
N THR A 4 3.69 -2.30 11.28
CA THR A 4 3.45 -1.99 9.86
C THR A 4 4.76 -1.64 9.15
N TYR A 5 4.72 -1.74 7.82
CA TYR A 5 5.69 -1.08 6.96
C TYR A 5 5.53 0.45 7.12
N PRO A 6 6.60 1.25 7.06
CA PRO A 6 6.51 2.69 7.32
C PRO A 6 5.75 3.45 6.22
N GLU A 7 5.89 3.03 4.96
CA GLU A 7 5.16 3.63 3.83
C GLU A 7 3.78 2.97 3.64
N PRO A 8 2.78 3.71 3.13
CA PRO A 8 1.40 3.22 2.99
C PRO A 8 1.23 2.17 1.89
N CYS A 9 2.23 1.99 1.03
CA CYS A 9 2.35 0.94 0.02
C CYS A 9 3.81 0.84 -0.43
N TYR A 10 4.17 -0.24 -1.12
CA TYR A 10 5.49 -0.40 -1.73
C TYR A 10 5.37 -0.49 -3.25
N VAL A 11 6.01 0.42 -3.97
CA VAL A 11 6.02 0.46 -5.44
C VAL A 11 7.26 -0.25 -5.95
N MET A 12 7.06 -1.27 -6.76
CA MET A 12 8.12 -1.99 -7.46
C MET A 12 8.14 -1.52 -8.91
N GLU A 13 9.19 -0.78 -9.28
CA GLU A 13 9.26 -0.11 -10.59
C GLU A 13 9.68 -1.04 -11.74
N ALA A 14 10.32 -2.18 -11.45
CA ALA A 14 10.74 -3.17 -12.44
C ALA A 14 10.68 -4.60 -11.86
N PRO A 15 10.42 -5.64 -12.68
CA PRO A 15 10.21 -5.63 -14.13
C PRO A 15 8.76 -5.33 -14.58
N ALA A 16 7.83 -5.11 -13.65
CA ALA A 16 6.46 -4.71 -13.94
C ALA A 16 5.97 -3.76 -12.83
N SER A 17 5.07 -2.84 -13.15
CA SER A 17 4.44 -1.94 -12.17
C SER A 17 3.58 -2.76 -11.21
N LEU A 18 4.19 -3.23 -10.13
CA LEU A 18 3.55 -3.94 -9.03
C LEU A 18 3.56 -3.05 -7.81
N ILE A 19 2.40 -2.89 -7.16
CA ILE A 19 2.29 -2.15 -5.91
C ILE A 19 1.76 -3.10 -4.84
N LEU A 20 2.51 -3.23 -3.74
CA LEU A 20 2.09 -3.99 -2.58
C LEU A 20 1.33 -3.07 -1.62
N ALA A 21 0.14 -3.50 -1.24
CA ALA A 21 -0.77 -2.78 -0.35
C ALA A 21 -1.51 -3.77 0.55
N GLY A 22 -2.04 -3.28 1.67
CA GLY A 22 -2.80 -4.07 2.63
C GLY A 22 -2.65 -3.59 4.05
N ASP A 23 -3.24 -4.32 5.00
CA ASP A 23 -3.22 -3.95 6.42
C ASP A 23 -1.78 -3.88 6.98
N ALA A 24 -0.86 -4.68 6.44
CA ALA A 24 0.58 -4.61 6.72
C ALA A 24 1.20 -3.23 6.43
N PHE A 25 0.58 -2.41 5.58
CA PHE A 25 1.05 -1.08 5.18
C PHE A 25 0.18 0.06 5.73
N GLY A 26 -1.15 -0.14 5.84
CA GLY A 26 -2.07 0.92 6.28
C GLY A 26 -2.58 0.80 7.73
N GLY A 27 -2.11 -0.19 8.50
CA GLY A 27 -2.58 -0.42 9.87
C GLY A 27 -3.52 -1.63 9.99
N PRO A 28 -3.82 -2.07 11.21
CA PRO A 28 -4.52 -3.34 11.42
C PRO A 28 -5.94 -3.37 10.85
N ARG A 29 -6.34 -4.55 10.34
CA ARG A 29 -7.72 -4.87 9.90
C ARG A 29 -8.14 -4.16 8.60
N VAL A 30 -9.45 -4.11 8.37
CA VAL A 30 -10.08 -3.71 7.11
C VAL A 30 -9.82 -2.25 6.76
N GLU A 31 -9.91 -1.33 7.73
CA GLU A 31 -9.69 0.10 7.48
C GLU A 31 -8.26 0.36 6.97
N GLY A 32 -7.25 -0.23 7.61
CA GLY A 32 -5.86 -0.07 7.16
C GLY A 32 -5.60 -0.70 5.79
N ALA A 33 -6.21 -1.85 5.49
CA ALA A 33 -6.14 -2.42 4.14
C ALA A 33 -6.77 -1.50 3.08
N ALA A 34 -7.93 -0.89 3.39
CA ALA A 34 -8.61 0.02 2.48
C ALA A 34 -7.81 1.31 2.23
N LEU A 35 -7.28 1.93 3.29
CA LEU A 35 -6.45 3.14 3.18
C LEU A 35 -5.14 2.88 2.42
N SER A 36 -4.48 1.76 2.67
CA SER A 36 -3.29 1.36 1.92
C SER A 36 -3.59 1.15 0.43
N GLY A 37 -4.72 0.51 0.11
CA GLY A 37 -5.17 0.33 -1.27
C GLY A 37 -5.44 1.65 -1.99
N LEU A 38 -6.01 2.64 -1.30
CA LEU A 38 -6.23 3.97 -1.85
C LEU A 38 -4.91 4.68 -2.17
N ALA A 39 -3.95 4.65 -1.24
CA ALA A 39 -2.62 5.22 -1.45
C ALA A 39 -1.87 4.54 -2.63
N ALA A 40 -2.01 3.23 -2.76
CA ALA A 40 -1.46 2.50 -3.91
C ALA A 40 -2.11 2.93 -5.23
N ALA A 41 -3.43 3.14 -5.24
CA ALA A 41 -4.14 3.64 -6.41
C ALA A 41 -3.64 5.04 -6.81
N GLU A 42 -3.50 5.97 -5.87
CA GLU A 42 -2.95 7.32 -6.10
C GLU A 42 -1.58 7.26 -6.79
N LYS A 43 -0.68 6.38 -6.31
CA LYS A 43 0.63 6.16 -6.94
C LYS A 43 0.53 5.58 -8.35
N LEU A 44 -0.42 4.66 -8.58
CA LEU A 44 -0.63 4.07 -9.90
C LEU A 44 -1.12 5.10 -10.93
N ILE A 45 -1.98 6.05 -10.52
CA ILE A 45 -2.55 7.06 -11.41
C ILE A 45 -1.75 8.37 -11.46
N GLY A 46 -0.68 8.49 -10.66
CA GLY A 46 0.25 9.62 -10.67
C GLY A 46 -0.24 10.85 -9.89
N TYR A 47 -1.07 10.66 -8.86
CA TYR A 47 -1.51 11.72 -7.93
C TYR A 47 -0.55 11.89 -6.74
#